data_AF-A0A7S2EKF0-F1
#
_entry.id   AF-A0A7S2EKF0-F1
#
_cell.length_a   1.000
_cell.length_b   1.000
_cell.length_c   1.000
_cell.angle_alpha   90.00
_cell.angle_beta   90.00
_cell.angle_gamma   90.00
#
_symmetry.space_group_name_H-M   'P 1'
#
loop_
_entity.id
_entity.type
_entity.pdbx_description
1 polymer ?
#
loop_
_entity_poly.entity_id
_entity_poly.type
_entity_poly.pdbx_seq_one_letter_code
_entity_poly.pdbx_strand_id
1 'polypeptide(L)'
;FNHFFNDPQSCHRFARDVLSNIQCILSNLNHKILTVLSTLPPLAHQLPKLASKLQTIVDQNKPNHDVMTNTITSTSSITGNTNTPLLTLPFNSNRDSRHNYRTVEQTKLFKNREVCRDVFLYSLRNFYQ
;
A
#
# COMPACT_ATOMS: atom_id res chain seq x y z
N PHE A 1 -7.58 -27.56 -20.48
CA PHE A 1 -8.07 -26.90 -19.25
C PHE A 1 -9.22 -27.64 -18.58
N ASN A 2 -10.21 -28.18 -19.31
CA ASN A 2 -11.39 -28.84 -18.70
C ASN A 2 -11.11 -30.09 -17.85
N HIS A 3 -9.97 -30.79 -18.00
CA HIS A 3 -9.67 -31.98 -17.18
C HIS A 3 -9.12 -31.68 -15.77
N PHE A 4 -8.64 -30.46 -15.50
CA PHE A 4 -8.06 -30.12 -14.19
C PHE A 4 -9.10 -29.81 -13.12
N PHE A 5 -10.34 -29.51 -13.54
CA PHE A 5 -11.41 -29.06 -12.65
C PHE A 5 -12.50 -30.11 -12.40
N ASN A 6 -12.30 -31.34 -12.87
CA ASN A 6 -13.29 -32.41 -12.75
C ASN A 6 -13.31 -33.06 -11.35
N ASP A 7 -12.29 -32.80 -10.53
CA ASP A 7 -12.15 -33.38 -9.21
C ASP A 7 -11.56 -32.34 -8.23
N PRO A 8 -12.11 -32.19 -7.00
CA PRO A 8 -11.62 -31.24 -6.01
C PRO A 8 -10.12 -31.33 -5.73
N GLN A 9 -9.54 -32.54 -5.73
CA GLN A 9 -8.10 -32.70 -5.48
C GLN A 9 -7.26 -32.18 -6.65
N SER A 10 -7.77 -32.32 -7.88
CA SER A 10 -7.13 -31.76 -9.08
C SER A 10 -7.14 -30.23 -9.06
N CYS A 11 -8.25 -29.61 -8.62
CA CYS A 11 -8.33 -28.17 -8.38
C CYS A 11 -7.31 -27.69 -7.33
N HIS A 12 -7.20 -28.40 -6.20
CA HIS A 12 -6.26 -28.05 -5.15
C HIS A 12 -4.79 -28.16 -5.59
N ARG A 13 -4.44 -29.20 -6.35
CA ARG A 13 -3.10 -29.34 -6.93
C ARG A 13 -2.78 -28.22 -7.91
N PHE A 14 -3.71 -27.93 -8.82
CA PHE A 14 -3.56 -26.82 -9.77
C PHE A 14 -3.35 -25.48 -9.04
N ALA A 15 -4.21 -25.17 -8.05
CA ALA A 15 -4.08 -23.95 -7.28
C ALA A 15 -2.74 -23.87 -6.54
N ARG A 16 -2.27 -24.98 -5.95
CA ARG A 16 -0.99 -25.06 -5.26
C ARG A 16 0.18 -24.80 -6.20
N ASP A 17 0.17 -25.41 -7.38
CA ASP A 17 1.25 -25.30 -8.36
C ASP A 17 1.29 -23.88 -8.96
N VAL A 18 0.12 -23.31 -9.28
CA VAL A 18 0.03 -21.91 -9.74
C VAL A 18 0.54 -20.95 -8.67
N LEU A 19 0.07 -21.06 -7.42
CA LEU A 19 0.49 -20.19 -6.33
C LEU A 19 1.99 -20.29 -6.03
N SER A 20 2.57 -21.49 -6.21
CA SER A 20 4.02 -21.69 -6.09
C SER A 20 4.77 -21.01 -7.24
N ASN A 21 4.27 -21.11 -8.48
CA ASN A 21 4.89 -20.48 -9.65
C ASN A 21 4.84 -18.94 -9.59
N ILE A 22 3.75 -18.37 -9.06
CA ILE A 22 3.61 -16.91 -8.91
C ILE A 22 4.18 -16.38 -7.59
N GLN A 23 4.84 -17.22 -6.79
CA GLN A 23 5.38 -16.84 -5.48
C GLN A 23 6.21 -15.56 -5.52
N CYS A 24 7.05 -15.38 -6.55
CA CYS A 24 7.89 -14.19 -6.71
C CYS A 24 7.05 -12.91 -6.85
N ILE A 25 5.96 -12.98 -7.61
CA ILE A 25 5.00 -11.88 -7.79
C ILE A 25 4.30 -11.60 -6.46
N LEU A 26 3.84 -12.65 -5.77
CA LEU A 26 3.17 -12.54 -4.48
C LEU A 26 4.05 -11.83 -3.44
N SER A 27 5.34 -12.16 -3.37
CA SER A 27 6.29 -11.51 -2.45
C SER A 27 6.55 -10.02 -2.74
N ASN A 28 6.18 -9.52 -3.92
CA ASN A 28 6.33 -8.12 -4.31
C ASN A 28 5.02 -7.31 -4.18
N LEU A 29 3.95 -7.92 -3.65
CA LEU A 29 2.70 -7.22 -3.41
C LEU A 29 2.81 -6.24 -2.25
N ASN A 30 1.87 -5.29 -2.19
CA ASN A 30 1.78 -4.33 -1.11
C ASN A 30 1.66 -5.02 0.26
N HIS A 31 2.29 -4.48 1.30
CA HIS A 31 2.29 -5.00 2.67
C HIS A 31 0.89 -5.36 3.17
N LYS A 32 -0.11 -4.50 2.93
CA LYS A 32 -1.52 -4.78 3.32
C LYS A 32 -2.05 -6.08 2.70
N ILE A 33 -1.72 -6.33 1.44
CA ILE A 33 -2.16 -7.53 0.71
C ILE A 33 -1.39 -8.75 1.24
N LEU A 34 -0.09 -8.59 1.50
CA LEU A 34 0.75 -9.63 2.12
C LEU A 34 0.22 -10.05 3.50
N THR A 35 -0.18 -9.09 4.34
CA THR A 35 -0.78 -9.37 5.65
C THR A 35 -2.09 -10.14 5.52
N VAL A 36 -2.97 -9.73 4.61
CA VAL A 36 -4.23 -10.45 4.39
C VAL A 36 -3.94 -11.87 3.89
N LEU A 37 -3.04 -12.03 2.93
CA LEU A 37 -2.66 -13.35 2.40
C LEU A 37 -2.01 -14.25 3.46
N SER A 38 -1.18 -13.71 4.36
CA SER A 38 -0.55 -14.51 5.43
C SER A 38 -1.54 -14.94 6.51
N THR A 39 -2.63 -14.19 6.71
CA THR A 39 -3.70 -14.55 7.68
C THR A 39 -4.66 -15.63 7.19
N LEU A 40 -4.64 -16.00 5.90
CA LEU A 40 -5.57 -16.98 5.33
C LEU A 40 -5.22 -18.42 5.78
N PRO A 41 -6.11 -19.10 6.53
CA PRO A 41 -5.87 -20.48 6.99
C PRO A 41 -5.60 -21.50 5.86
N PRO A 42 -6.30 -21.45 4.70
CA PRO A 42 -6.02 -22.36 3.59
C PRO A 42 -4.59 -22.24 3.06
N LEU A 43 -4.01 -21.04 3.08
CA LEU A 43 -2.67 -20.79 2.57
C LEU A 43 -1.62 -21.40 3.51
N ALA A 44 -1.83 -21.29 4.82
CA ALA A 44 -0.98 -21.91 5.83
C ALA A 44 -1.03 -23.44 5.77
N HIS A 45 -2.21 -24.03 5.55
CA HIS A 45 -2.39 -25.48 5.51
C HIS A 45 -1.89 -26.11 4.20
N GLN A 46 -2.15 -25.48 3.05
CA GLN A 46 -1.85 -26.06 1.73
C GLN A 46 -0.45 -25.69 1.23
N LEU A 47 0.09 -24.54 1.65
CA LEU A 47 1.34 -23.96 1.16
C LEU A 47 2.19 -23.40 2.32
N PRO A 48 2.64 -24.24 3.27
CA PRO A 48 3.32 -23.79 4.49
C PRO A 48 4.62 -23.01 4.20
N LYS A 49 5.35 -23.40 3.15
CA LYS A 49 6.58 -22.70 2.71
C LYS A 49 6.31 -21.32 2.14
N LEU A 50 5.17 -21.12 1.47
CA LEU A 50 4.78 -19.82 0.94
C LEU A 50 4.28 -18.95 2.09
N ALA A 51 3.45 -19.49 2.97
CA ALA A 51 2.92 -18.79 4.13
C ALA A 51 4.04 -18.29 5.06
N SER A 52 5.04 -19.12 5.38
CA SER A 52 6.19 -18.71 6.20
C SER A 52 7.03 -17.62 5.55
N LYS A 53 7.22 -17.68 4.22
CA LYS A 53 7.94 -16.65 3.46
C LYS A 53 7.18 -15.32 3.45
N LEU A 54 5.87 -15.35 3.19
CA LEU A 54 5.03 -14.15 3.25
C LEU A 54 5.03 -13.55 4.65
N GLN A 55 4.94 -14.39 5.69
CA GLN A 55 4.99 -13.95 7.07
C GLN A 55 6.35 -13.31 7.42
N THR A 56 7.46 -13.89 6.93
CA THR A 56 8.79 -13.31 7.10
C THR A 56 8.91 -11.95 6.41
N ILE A 57 8.33 -11.79 5.21
CA ILE A 57 8.31 -10.50 4.51
C ILE A 57 7.46 -9.48 5.27
N VAL A 58 6.32 -9.89 5.82
CA VAL A 58 5.48 -9.03 6.67
C VAL A 58 6.22 -8.62 7.95
N ASP A 59 6.93 -9.55 8.59
CA ASP A 59 7.67 -9.27 9.82
C ASP A 59 8.94 -8.45 9.59
N GLN A 60 9.62 -8.61 8.43
CA GLN A 60 10.77 -7.79 8.03
C GLN A 60 10.36 -6.38 7.57
N ASN A 61 9.16 -6.23 7.02
CA ASN A 61 8.58 -4.95 6.63
C ASN A 61 7.65 -4.37 7.71
N LYS A 62 7.63 -4.96 8.92
CA LYS A 62 7.08 -4.24 10.07
C LYS A 62 7.85 -2.94 10.15
N PRO A 63 7.17 -1.78 10.02
CA PRO A 63 7.86 -0.52 10.20
C PRO A 63 8.48 -0.58 11.60
N ASN A 64 9.79 -0.38 11.68
CA ASN A 64 10.43 0.02 12.92
C ASN A 64 9.66 1.23 13.43
N HIS A 65 8.72 0.99 14.34
CA HIS A 65 7.88 2.02 14.95
C HIS A 65 8.67 2.78 16.04
N ASP A 66 9.99 2.90 15.84
CA ASP A 66 10.94 3.64 16.68
C ASP A 66 11.77 4.66 15.90
N VAL A 67 11.50 4.87 14.60
CA VAL A 67 12.01 6.05 13.91
C VAL A 67 10.87 6.70 13.13
N MET A 68 10.28 7.69 13.81
CA MET A 68 9.53 8.80 13.20
C MET A 68 8.05 8.56 12.87
N THR A 69 7.31 7.98 13.82
CA THR A 69 5.87 8.28 13.95
C THR A 69 5.67 9.55 14.76
N ASN A 70 5.89 10.70 14.12
CA ASN A 70 5.06 11.85 14.43
C ASN A 70 4.11 12.06 13.27
N THR A 71 2.83 11.97 13.62
CA THR A 71 1.65 12.44 12.90
C THR A 71 0.89 11.40 12.06
N ILE A 72 -0.38 11.24 12.45
CA ILE A 72 -1.54 10.74 11.71
C ILE A 72 -1.82 9.23 11.80
N THR A 73 -2.07 8.74 13.02
CA THR A 73 -3.19 7.80 13.22
C THR A 73 -3.72 7.92 14.65
N SER A 74 -4.68 8.82 14.85
CA SER A 74 -5.63 8.71 15.95
C SER A 74 -7.01 8.62 15.33
N THR A 75 -7.46 7.39 15.11
CA THR A 75 -8.86 7.05 14.88
C THR A 75 -9.62 7.25 16.18
N SER A 76 -10.14 8.45 16.37
CA SER A 76 -11.19 8.72 17.35
C SER A 76 -11.94 9.97 16.93
N SER A 77 -13.25 9.81 16.78
CA SER A 77 -14.28 10.86 16.65
C SER A 77 -14.16 11.81 15.44
N ILE A 78 -15.03 11.57 14.46
CA ILE A 78 -15.67 12.62 13.67
C ILE A 78 -16.50 13.47 14.65
N THR A 79 -15.84 14.45 15.28
CA THR A 79 -16.49 15.59 15.91
C THR A 79 -15.56 16.76 15.68
N GLY A 80 -16.02 17.75 14.92
CA GLY A 80 -15.24 18.94 14.61
C GLY A 80 -14.66 19.56 15.86
N ASN A 81 -13.34 19.63 15.94
CA ASN A 81 -12.66 20.61 16.75
C ASN A 81 -11.92 21.56 15.80
N THR A 82 -12.09 22.84 16.05
CA THR A 82 -11.63 23.96 15.24
C THR A 82 -10.13 24.23 15.44
N ASN A 83 -9.31 23.19 15.50
CA ASN A 83 -7.86 23.29 15.66
C ASN A 83 -7.14 22.49 14.56
N THR A 84 -7.39 22.85 13.31
CA THR A 84 -6.49 22.52 12.19
C THR A 84 -5.38 23.56 12.09
N PRO A 85 -4.17 23.35 12.66
CA PRO A 85 -2.98 24.02 12.17
C PRO A 85 -2.48 23.25 10.94
N LEU A 86 -3.30 23.17 9.87
CA LEU A 86 -2.88 22.55 8.60
C LEU A 86 -2.83 23.56 7.44
N LEU A 87 -3.17 24.83 7.67
CA LEU A 87 -3.23 25.84 6.60
C LEU A 87 -2.54 27.18 6.92
N THR A 88 -1.83 27.30 8.04
CA THR A 88 -1.11 28.53 8.41
C THR A 88 0.23 28.23 9.07
N LEU A 89 1.02 27.33 8.48
CA LEU A 89 2.46 27.45 8.68
C LEU A 89 2.93 28.72 7.94
N PRO A 90 3.72 29.61 8.56
CA PRO A 90 4.28 30.76 7.87
C PRO A 90 5.04 30.26 6.64
N PHE A 91 4.79 30.89 5.49
CA PHE A 91 5.44 30.52 4.23
C PHE A 91 6.95 30.63 4.40
N ASN A 92 7.62 29.49 4.51
CA ASN A 92 9.07 29.42 4.62
C ASN A 92 9.62 29.21 3.22
N SER A 93 10.17 30.26 2.62
CA SER A 93 10.77 30.22 1.28
C SER A 93 11.86 29.14 1.14
N ASN A 94 12.57 28.80 2.23
CA ASN A 94 13.58 27.74 2.23
C ASN A 94 12.99 26.32 2.20
N ARG A 95 11.69 26.16 2.48
CA ARG A 95 10.97 24.89 2.36
C ARG A 95 10.14 24.80 1.08
N ASP A 96 10.13 25.86 0.26
CA ASP A 96 9.44 25.83 -1.01
C ASP A 96 10.18 24.94 -2.00
N SER A 97 9.69 23.69 -2.10
CA SER A 97 10.23 22.69 -3.02
C SER A 97 10.21 23.13 -4.48
N ARG A 98 9.45 24.17 -4.86
CA ARG A 98 9.45 24.72 -6.23
C ARG A 98 10.85 25.15 -6.69
N HIS A 99 11.72 25.54 -5.76
CA HIS A 99 13.09 25.96 -6.06
C HIS A 99 14.10 24.78 -6.14
N ASN A 100 13.66 23.56 -5.77
CA ASN A 100 14.51 22.37 -5.80
C ASN A 100 14.54 21.66 -7.15
N TYR A 101 13.60 21.98 -8.05
CA TYR A 101 13.49 21.36 -9.38
C TYR A 101 14.21 22.22 -10.41
N ARG A 102 15.53 22.05 -10.52
CA ARG A 102 16.40 22.89 -11.36
C ARG A 102 16.50 22.40 -12.81
N THR A 103 16.24 21.12 -13.06
CA THR A 103 16.28 20.54 -14.41
C THR A 103 14.89 20.46 -15.04
N VAL A 104 14.84 20.47 -16.37
CA VAL A 104 13.57 20.38 -17.14
C VAL A 104 12.77 19.13 -16.76
N GLU A 105 13.44 18.01 -16.53
CA GLU A 105 12.81 16.75 -16.13
C GLU A 105 12.23 16.82 -14.72
N GLN A 106 12.96 17.42 -13.79
CA GLN A 106 12.51 17.68 -12.43
C GLN A 106 11.28 18.60 -12.41
N THR A 107 11.25 19.63 -13.26
CA THR A 107 10.07 20.50 -13.40
C THR A 107 8.87 19.74 -13.94
N LYS A 108 9.05 18.84 -14.91
CA LYS A 108 7.97 17.97 -15.42
C LYS A 108 7.42 17.06 -14.32
N LEU A 109 8.30 16.48 -13.52
CA LEU A 109 7.92 15.60 -12.40
C LEU A 109 7.14 16.36 -11.33
N PHE A 110 7.58 17.58 -10.99
CA PHE A 110 6.84 18.46 -10.10
C PHE A 110 5.45 18.81 -10.64
N LYS A 111 5.35 19.21 -11.91
CA LYS A 111 4.07 19.53 -12.55
C LYS A 111 3.11 18.35 -12.53
N ASN A 112 3.58 17.16 -12.87
CA ASN A 112 2.75 15.95 -12.83
C ASN A 112 2.25 15.65 -11.42
N ARG A 113 3.11 15.80 -10.41
CA ARG A 113 2.72 15.60 -9.00
C ARG A 113 1.63 16.56 -8.56
N GLU A 114 1.77 17.85 -8.88
CA GLU A 114 0.78 18.86 -8.50
C GLU A 114 -0.55 18.62 -9.23
N VAL A 115 -0.53 18.32 -10.52
CA VAL A 115 -1.74 18.00 -11.30
C VAL A 115 -2.45 16.76 -10.75
N CYS A 116 -1.71 15.69 -10.45
CA CYS A 116 -2.29 14.48 -9.86
C CYS A 116 -2.92 14.74 -8.49
N ARG A 117 -2.27 15.57 -7.66
CA ARG A 117 -2.84 15.97 -6.37
C ARG A 117 -4.15 16.71 -6.57
N ASP A 118 -4.20 17.66 -7.48
CA ASP A 118 -5.39 18.50 -7.68
C ASP A 118 -6.57 17.67 -8.24
N VAL A 119 -6.30 16.74 -9.17
CA VAL A 119 -7.31 15.77 -9.68
C VAL A 119 -7.81 14.85 -8.56
N PHE A 120 -6.91 14.35 -7.71
CA PHE A 120 -7.27 13.52 -6.57
C PHE A 120 -8.16 14.29 -5.58
N LEU A 121 -7.78 15.50 -5.21
CA LEU A 121 -8.55 16.35 -4.28
C LEU A 121 -9.92 16.72 -4.85
N TYR A 122 -10.01 16.98 -6.15
CA TYR A 122 -11.27 17.21 -6.84
C TYR A 122 -12.17 15.97 -6.78
N SER A 123 -11.62 14.80 -7.11
CA SER A 123 -12.36 13.53 -7.07
C SER A 123 -12.83 13.19 -5.66
N LEU A 124 -11.97 13.43 -4.66
CA LEU A 124 -12.29 13.23 -3.25
C LEU A 124 -13.44 14.15 -2.81
N ARG A 125 -13.42 15.42 -3.22
CA ARG A 125 -14.50 16.37 -2.90
C ARG A 125 -15.84 15.94 -3.49
N ASN A 126 -15.83 15.47 -4.74
CA ASN A 126 -17.04 14.96 -5.39
C ASN A 126 -17.56 13.66 -4.76
N PHE A 127 -16.69 12.84 -4.17
CA PHE A 127 -17.10 11.61 -3.49
C PHE A 127 -17.85 11.87 -2.17
N TYR A 128 -17.55 12.98 -1.50
CA TYR A 128 -18.18 13.38 -0.24
C TYR A 128 -19.45 14.24 -0.41
N GLN A 129 -19.87 14.54 -1.64
CA GLN A 129 -21.12 15.24 -1.98
C GLN A 129 -22.18 14.26 -2.45
#